data_AF-A0A350H3N7-F1
#
_entry.id   AF-A0A350H3N7-F1
#
_cell.length_a   1.000
_cell.length_b   1.000
_cell.length_c   1.000
_cell.angle_alpha   90.00
_cell.angle_beta   90.00
_cell.angle_gamma   90.00
#
_symmetry.space_group_name_H-M   'P 1'
#
loop_
_entity.id
_entity.type
_entity.pdbx_description
1 polymer ?
#
loop_
_entity_poly.entity_id
_entity_poly.type
_entity_poly.pdbx_seq_one_letter_code
_entity_poly.pdbx_strand_id
1 'polypeptide(L)'
;MKKVIRIFAAIAIIVVLGTMIMYVMKYSKSRKSKDDSPLEFSEELGVLPTVSTVCDEKEINSLHGYTTKMDTTKIHDSLVVVDKESRKFKIKIDKNGASVKNIHVDIVSFGETQNILSTDITKTKENDNKISAVLEFPESGQVNKEWVLIITLSTDDYNEVRYYSRIECLEKSFVKEQAEFVKFFSDTTFDYEKAASWNKGIIGYIEPDSNTDNSNLGHVTIKSSFAQVTWGNMEVSRVGEPTVTLLEMDGDVGAYELDYLVKAPNDFKQDEFYNVKEYFRVWSALDTVYLRSYDRTMEQVFEASGGTITSERINLGIQKTLGFDYKQSENNKYIAYVLGDSLWCINTDDYEATCIYTIGRNAKDNRKDSELECMSVDDDGNVEFIVYGYLNSKEHIGQNGIVAYSYNEEKNQTRERIFVEYDKPYEILANEV
;
A
#
# COMPACT_ATOMS: atom_id res chain seq x y z
N MET A 1 -29.45 -5.97 -23.38
CA MET A 1 -29.21 -4.50 -23.35
C MET A 1 -28.21 -4.06 -22.29
N LYS A 2 -28.40 -4.34 -20.98
CA LYS A 2 -27.46 -3.90 -19.91
C LYS A 2 -26.00 -4.40 -20.05
N LYS A 3 -25.76 -5.62 -20.56
CA LYS A 3 -24.38 -6.14 -20.81
C LYS A 3 -23.68 -5.43 -21.97
N VAL A 4 -24.41 -5.12 -23.04
CA VAL A 4 -23.89 -4.40 -24.21
C VAL A 4 -23.52 -2.97 -23.81
N ILE A 5 -24.37 -2.31 -23.02
CA ILE A 5 -24.10 -0.95 -22.49
C ILE A 5 -22.85 -0.93 -21.59
N ARG A 6 -22.61 -1.96 -20.76
CA ARG A 6 -21.40 -2.05 -19.93
C ARG A 6 -20.12 -2.26 -20.74
N ILE A 7 -20.18 -3.03 -21.82
CA ILE A 7 -19.04 -3.23 -22.72
C ILE A 7 -18.74 -1.94 -23.49
N PHE A 8 -19.76 -1.23 -23.97
CA PHE A 8 -19.57 0.08 -24.61
C PHE A 8 -19.06 1.14 -23.63
N ALA A 9 -19.48 1.11 -22.36
CA ALA A 9 -18.95 2.00 -21.32
C ALA A 9 -17.47 1.68 -20.99
N ALA A 10 -17.09 0.41 -20.90
CA ALA A 10 -15.71 0.01 -20.68
C ALA A 10 -14.80 0.37 -21.86
N ILE A 11 -15.27 0.19 -23.10
CA ILE A 11 -14.54 0.61 -24.30
C ILE A 11 -14.44 2.14 -24.37
N ALA A 12 -15.50 2.88 -24.00
CA ALA A 12 -15.45 4.33 -23.93
C ALA A 12 -14.45 4.82 -22.87
N ILE A 13 -14.37 4.16 -21.70
CA ILE A 13 -13.39 4.49 -20.65
C ILE A 13 -11.96 4.18 -21.13
N ILE A 14 -11.72 3.05 -21.80
CA ILE A 14 -10.40 2.72 -22.36
C ILE A 14 -10.00 3.70 -23.46
N VAL A 15 -10.94 4.11 -24.31
CA VAL A 15 -10.69 5.12 -25.35
C VAL A 15 -10.43 6.48 -24.72
N VAL A 16 -11.18 6.87 -23.68
CA VAL A 16 -10.95 8.13 -22.94
C VAL A 16 -9.58 8.10 -22.26
N LEU A 17 -9.24 7.04 -21.54
CA LEU A 17 -7.92 6.87 -20.90
C LEU A 17 -6.79 6.83 -21.94
N GLY A 18 -6.96 6.13 -23.06
CA GLY A 18 -5.99 6.11 -24.15
C GLY A 18 -5.82 7.47 -24.81
N THR A 19 -6.90 8.24 -24.99
CA THR A 19 -6.83 9.61 -25.50
C THR A 19 -6.27 10.60 -24.48
N MET A 20 -6.46 10.35 -23.18
CA MET A 20 -5.91 11.16 -22.09
C MET A 20 -4.40 10.92 -21.97
N ILE A 21 -3.94 9.68 -22.04
CA ILE A 21 -2.52 9.31 -22.12
C ILE A 21 -1.89 9.92 -23.38
N MET A 22 -2.55 9.81 -24.55
CA MET A 22 -2.06 10.47 -25.77
C MET A 22 -2.08 12.00 -25.68
N TYR A 23 -3.04 12.60 -24.95
CA TYR A 23 -3.13 14.05 -24.76
C TYR A 23 -2.06 14.55 -23.79
N VAL A 24 -1.79 13.82 -22.70
CA VAL A 24 -0.68 14.06 -21.76
C VAL A 24 0.66 13.93 -22.51
N MET A 25 0.84 12.89 -23.33
CA MET A 25 2.02 12.72 -24.19
C MET A 25 2.15 13.80 -25.28
N LYS A 26 1.04 14.42 -25.71
CA LYS A 26 1.03 15.47 -26.74
C LYS A 26 1.22 16.87 -26.13
N TYR A 27 0.75 17.10 -24.91
CA TYR A 27 0.98 18.33 -24.16
C TYR A 27 2.39 18.37 -23.55
N SER A 28 2.94 17.25 -23.10
CA SER A 28 4.37 17.15 -22.73
C SER A 28 5.29 17.39 -23.94
N LYS A 29 4.84 17.04 -25.16
CA LYS A 29 5.57 17.29 -26.42
C LYS A 29 5.47 18.71 -26.98
N SER A 30 4.63 19.61 -26.44
CA SER A 30 4.38 20.90 -27.10
C SER A 30 5.24 22.07 -26.59
N ARG A 31 6.15 21.85 -25.63
CA ARG A 31 7.23 22.78 -25.29
C ARG A 31 8.44 22.02 -24.78
N LYS A 32 9.28 21.54 -25.68
CA LYS A 32 10.75 21.46 -25.56
C LYS A 32 11.27 20.71 -26.79
N SER A 33 12.47 21.05 -27.21
CA SER A 33 13.22 20.43 -28.31
C SER A 33 13.21 18.90 -28.22
N LYS A 34 13.35 18.26 -29.38
CA LYS A 34 13.10 16.83 -29.62
C LYS A 34 14.13 15.87 -28.98
N ASP A 35 14.87 16.28 -27.95
CA ASP A 35 15.93 15.48 -27.32
C ASP A 35 16.05 15.61 -25.79
N ASP A 36 15.25 16.45 -25.10
CA ASP A 36 15.38 16.68 -23.65
C ASP A 36 14.08 16.42 -22.88
N SER A 37 13.49 15.23 -23.04
CA SER A 37 12.56 14.73 -22.02
C SER A 37 13.39 14.05 -20.93
N PRO A 38 13.33 14.47 -19.65
CA PRO A 38 13.99 13.74 -18.58
C PRO A 38 13.53 12.29 -18.64
N LEU A 39 14.48 11.37 -18.81
CA LEU A 39 14.24 9.94 -18.69
C LEU A 39 13.86 9.69 -17.23
N GLU A 40 12.57 9.53 -16.95
CA GLU A 40 12.14 8.89 -15.70
C GLU A 40 12.75 7.50 -15.68
N PHE A 41 13.77 7.28 -14.83
CA PHE A 41 14.29 5.96 -14.60
C PHE A 41 13.31 5.19 -13.73
N SER A 42 12.54 4.31 -14.36
CA SER A 42 11.79 3.25 -13.67
C SER A 42 12.38 1.91 -14.08
N GLU A 43 12.72 1.08 -13.09
CA GLU A 43 13.07 -0.31 -13.33
C GLU A 43 11.87 -1.05 -13.93
N GLU A 44 12.14 -2.05 -14.77
CA GLU A 44 11.07 -2.93 -15.23
C GLU A 44 10.50 -3.65 -14.00
N LEU A 45 9.20 -3.46 -13.72
CA LEU A 45 8.56 -4.11 -12.57
C LEU A 45 8.15 -5.53 -12.91
N GLY A 46 8.42 -6.44 -11.98
CA GLY A 46 7.84 -7.77 -11.99
C GLY A 46 6.55 -7.83 -11.17
N VAL A 47 5.75 -8.88 -11.35
CA VAL A 47 4.52 -9.09 -10.57
C VAL A 47 4.40 -10.55 -10.15
N LEU A 48 4.32 -10.79 -8.85
CA LEU A 48 4.02 -12.12 -8.30
C LEU A 48 2.50 -12.30 -8.15
N PRO A 49 2.01 -13.55 -8.03
CA PRO A 49 0.66 -13.76 -7.54
C PRO A 49 0.44 -13.06 -6.20
N THR A 50 -0.79 -12.66 -5.90
CA THR A 50 -1.16 -12.16 -4.57
C THR A 50 -2.12 -13.12 -3.89
N VAL A 51 -2.07 -13.19 -2.57
CA VAL A 51 -2.93 -14.07 -1.78
C VAL A 51 -3.74 -13.25 -0.81
N SER A 52 -5.06 -13.32 -0.90
CA SER A 52 -5.98 -12.68 0.05
C SER A 52 -6.65 -13.73 0.92
N THR A 53 -6.92 -13.42 2.19
CA THR A 53 -7.93 -14.18 2.95
C THR A 53 -9.33 -13.65 2.66
N VAL A 54 -10.38 -14.41 3.00
CA VAL A 54 -11.75 -14.04 2.67
C VAL A 54 -12.67 -14.13 3.88
N CYS A 55 -13.36 -13.03 4.16
CA CYS A 55 -14.43 -12.93 5.16
C CYS A 55 -15.73 -12.53 4.47
N ASP A 56 -16.79 -13.33 4.63
CA ASP A 56 -18.12 -13.10 4.00
C ASP A 56 -18.06 -12.74 2.51
N GLU A 57 -17.26 -13.50 1.74
CA GLU A 57 -17.02 -13.31 0.29
C GLU A 57 -16.25 -12.02 -0.08
N LYS A 58 -15.85 -11.20 0.90
CA LYS A 58 -14.96 -10.05 0.71
C LYS A 58 -13.52 -10.45 1.02
N GLU A 59 -12.61 -10.02 0.16
CA GLU A 59 -11.18 -10.21 0.38
C GLU A 59 -10.72 -9.29 1.53
N ILE A 60 -10.03 -9.87 2.51
CA ILE A 60 -9.38 -9.17 3.63
C ILE A 60 -7.95 -9.73 3.77
N ASN A 61 -7.01 -8.92 4.25
CA ASN A 61 -5.58 -9.22 4.31
C ASN A 61 -5.03 -9.58 2.92
N SER A 62 -4.50 -8.59 2.20
CA SER A 62 -3.77 -8.83 0.94
C SER A 62 -2.31 -9.15 1.27
N LEU A 63 -1.88 -10.38 1.01
CA LEU A 63 -0.53 -10.84 1.26
C LEU A 63 0.31 -10.79 -0.03
N HIS A 64 1.54 -10.33 0.12
CA HIS A 64 2.52 -10.22 -0.96
C HIS A 64 3.56 -11.34 -0.86
N GLY A 65 4.05 -11.78 -2.02
CA GLY A 65 4.86 -12.98 -2.12
C GLY A 65 6.34 -12.69 -1.95
N TYR A 66 7.00 -13.41 -1.04
CA TYR A 66 8.45 -13.36 -0.91
C TYR A 66 9.11 -14.50 -1.68
N THR A 67 10.10 -14.19 -2.50
CA THR A 67 10.99 -15.18 -3.14
C THR A 67 12.12 -15.60 -2.22
N THR A 68 12.32 -14.88 -1.11
CA THR A 68 13.25 -15.17 -0.03
C THR A 68 12.52 -15.72 1.19
N LYS A 69 13.19 -16.56 2.00
CA LYS A 69 12.62 -17.03 3.27
C LYS A 69 12.77 -15.93 4.33
N MET A 70 11.68 -15.59 5.01
CA MET A 70 11.65 -14.57 6.05
C MET A 70 11.75 -15.20 7.45
N ASP A 71 12.31 -14.48 8.41
CA ASP A 71 12.34 -14.84 9.84
C ASP A 71 10.93 -14.76 10.43
N THR A 72 10.33 -15.94 10.60
CA THR A 72 8.98 -16.08 11.14
C THR A 72 8.82 -15.59 12.57
N THR A 73 9.90 -15.37 13.32
CA THR A 73 9.82 -14.77 14.68
C THR A 73 9.50 -13.28 14.65
N LYS A 74 9.53 -12.65 13.47
CA LYS A 74 9.38 -11.21 13.27
C LYS A 74 8.14 -10.81 12.46
N ILE A 75 7.38 -11.77 11.93
CA ILE A 75 6.19 -11.52 11.11
C ILE A 75 5.04 -10.98 11.96
N HIS A 76 4.54 -9.78 11.64
CA HIS A 76 3.42 -9.14 12.35
C HIS A 76 2.40 -8.42 11.45
N ASP A 77 2.51 -8.57 10.13
CA ASP A 77 1.87 -7.70 9.12
C ASP A 77 0.33 -7.85 9.06
N SER A 78 -0.20 -9.04 9.35
CA SER A 78 -1.64 -9.32 9.32
C SER A 78 -2.02 -10.52 10.20
N LEU A 79 -3.31 -10.63 10.51
CA LEU A 79 -3.89 -11.70 11.29
C LEU A 79 -5.10 -12.33 10.58
N VAL A 80 -5.10 -13.65 10.50
CA VAL A 80 -6.23 -14.48 10.08
C VAL A 80 -6.90 -15.06 11.31
N VAL A 81 -8.18 -14.75 11.52
CA VAL A 81 -8.96 -15.32 12.62
C VAL A 81 -9.85 -16.44 12.10
N VAL A 82 -9.77 -17.59 12.77
CA VAL A 82 -10.59 -18.77 12.51
C VAL A 82 -11.57 -18.94 13.65
N ASP A 83 -12.84 -19.20 13.32
CA ASP A 83 -13.86 -19.52 14.31
C ASP A 83 -13.77 -20.99 14.73
N LYS A 84 -13.74 -21.26 16.04
CA LYS A 84 -13.60 -22.60 16.63
C LYS A 84 -14.67 -23.60 16.17
N GLU A 85 -15.91 -23.18 15.93
CA GLU A 85 -16.95 -24.13 15.50
C GLU A 85 -16.71 -24.59 14.05
N SER A 86 -16.29 -23.67 13.19
CA SER A 86 -16.07 -23.96 11.77
C SER A 86 -14.70 -24.58 11.49
N ARG A 87 -13.67 -24.17 12.25
CA ARG A 87 -12.24 -24.37 12.01
C ARG A 87 -11.81 -24.09 10.57
N LYS A 88 -12.53 -23.26 9.82
CA LYS A 88 -12.28 -23.04 8.39
C LYS A 88 -12.00 -21.59 8.07
N PHE A 89 -11.08 -21.40 7.14
CA PHE A 89 -10.81 -20.11 6.54
C PHE A 89 -10.67 -20.26 5.03
N LYS A 90 -10.85 -19.17 4.32
CA LYS A 90 -10.83 -19.14 2.86
C LYS A 90 -9.67 -18.27 2.40
N ILE A 91 -8.99 -18.72 1.35
CA ILE A 91 -8.00 -17.92 0.64
C ILE A 91 -8.40 -17.77 -0.81
N LYS A 92 -7.87 -16.72 -1.42
CA LYS A 92 -8.04 -16.41 -2.83
C LYS A 92 -6.72 -15.93 -3.38
N ILE A 93 -6.31 -16.51 -4.49
CA ILE A 93 -5.05 -16.20 -5.16
C ILE A 93 -5.41 -15.47 -6.45
N ASP A 94 -4.88 -14.26 -6.64
CA ASP A 94 -4.85 -13.64 -7.95
C ASP A 94 -3.56 -14.07 -8.65
N LYS A 95 -3.69 -14.73 -9.80
CA LYS A 95 -2.55 -15.29 -10.54
C LYS A 95 -1.66 -14.21 -11.11
N ASN A 96 -2.17 -13.01 -11.34
CA ASN A 96 -1.44 -11.89 -11.94
C ASN A 96 -0.70 -12.22 -13.26
N GLY A 97 -1.14 -13.24 -13.99
CA GLY A 97 -0.52 -13.73 -15.22
C GLY A 97 0.43 -14.93 -15.04
N ALA A 98 0.73 -15.32 -13.80
CA ALA A 98 1.53 -16.50 -13.51
C ALA A 98 0.71 -17.81 -13.60
N SER A 99 1.40 -18.89 -13.93
CA SER A 99 0.88 -20.25 -13.91
C SER A 99 1.20 -20.89 -12.57
N VAL A 100 0.20 -21.03 -11.69
CA VAL A 100 0.36 -21.63 -10.35
C VAL A 100 0.26 -23.15 -10.46
N LYS A 101 1.33 -23.86 -10.10
CA LYS A 101 1.45 -25.32 -10.19
C LYS A 101 1.04 -26.04 -8.92
N ASN A 102 1.46 -25.50 -7.77
CA ASN A 102 1.20 -26.08 -6.46
C ASN A 102 0.90 -24.97 -5.45
N ILE A 103 0.10 -25.31 -4.45
CA ILE A 103 -0.21 -24.48 -3.29
C ILE A 103 0.07 -25.36 -2.07
N HIS A 104 1.10 -25.03 -1.31
CA HIS A 104 1.43 -25.68 -0.06
C HIS A 104 1.08 -24.76 1.11
N VAL A 105 0.59 -25.32 2.22
CA VAL A 105 0.28 -24.54 3.42
C VAL A 105 0.87 -25.18 4.65
N ASP A 106 1.59 -24.36 5.40
CA ASP A 106 2.09 -24.66 6.73
C ASP A 106 1.42 -23.77 7.79
N ILE A 107 1.15 -24.35 8.95
CA ILE A 107 0.84 -23.61 10.19
C ILE A 107 1.84 -24.05 11.24
N VAL A 108 2.68 -23.11 11.67
CA VAL A 108 3.86 -23.36 12.50
C VAL A 108 3.91 -22.40 13.68
N SER A 109 4.63 -22.76 14.74
CA SER A 109 4.96 -21.81 15.79
C SER A 109 5.93 -20.76 15.27
N PHE A 110 5.98 -19.59 15.91
CA PHE A 110 7.05 -18.62 15.68
C PHE A 110 8.44 -19.29 15.83
N GLY A 111 9.34 -19.04 14.88
CA GLY A 111 10.64 -19.70 14.80
C GLY A 111 10.59 -21.15 14.31
N GLU A 112 9.44 -21.61 13.80
CA GLU A 112 9.25 -22.90 13.11
C GLU A 112 9.64 -24.15 13.93
N THR A 113 9.65 -24.07 15.27
CA THR A 113 10.03 -25.21 16.13
C THR A 113 8.95 -26.28 16.25
N GLN A 114 7.69 -25.94 15.98
CA GLN A 114 6.54 -26.85 15.96
C GLN A 114 5.72 -26.59 14.70
N ASN A 115 5.37 -27.66 13.97
CA ASN A 115 4.42 -27.61 12.85
C ASN A 115 3.15 -28.37 13.25
N ILE A 116 1.98 -27.72 13.08
CA ILE A 116 0.66 -28.32 13.37
C ILE A 116 -0.13 -28.63 12.10
N LEU A 117 0.26 -28.07 10.95
CA LEU A 117 -0.26 -28.36 9.62
C LEU A 117 0.87 -28.21 8.59
N SER A 118 0.98 -29.17 7.68
CA SER A 118 1.83 -29.10 6.48
C SER A 118 1.16 -29.94 5.40
N THR A 119 0.63 -29.31 4.35
CA THR A 119 -0.14 -30.02 3.32
C THR A 119 -0.21 -29.28 2.00
N ASP A 120 -0.22 -30.03 0.90
CA ASP A 120 -0.58 -29.51 -0.41
C ASP A 120 -2.11 -29.38 -0.55
N ILE A 121 -2.56 -28.29 -1.16
CA ILE A 121 -3.96 -27.98 -1.39
C ILE A 121 -4.40 -28.55 -2.74
N THR A 122 -5.11 -29.68 -2.69
CA THR A 122 -5.58 -30.38 -3.89
C THR A 122 -6.99 -29.98 -4.33
N LYS A 123 -7.78 -29.38 -3.43
CA LYS A 123 -9.17 -28.99 -3.68
C LYS A 123 -9.28 -27.48 -3.86
N THR A 124 -9.18 -27.03 -5.09
CA THR A 124 -9.31 -25.62 -5.46
C THR A 124 -10.51 -25.40 -6.38
N LYS A 125 -11.00 -24.16 -6.40
CA LYS A 125 -11.89 -23.65 -7.44
C LYS A 125 -11.10 -22.65 -8.25
N GLU A 126 -10.90 -22.93 -9.51
CA GLU A 126 -10.13 -22.07 -10.41
C GLU A 126 -11.02 -21.47 -11.49
N ASN A 127 -10.78 -20.21 -11.80
CA ASN A 127 -11.18 -19.54 -13.02
C ASN A 127 -9.96 -18.87 -13.66
N ASP A 128 -10.16 -18.22 -14.81
CA ASP A 128 -9.08 -17.70 -15.67
C ASP A 128 -7.93 -17.03 -14.90
N ASN A 129 -8.21 -16.09 -13.99
CA ASN A 129 -7.16 -15.36 -13.26
C ASN A 129 -7.16 -15.58 -11.74
N LYS A 130 -8.09 -16.38 -11.19
CA LYS A 130 -8.24 -16.53 -9.73
C LYS A 130 -8.37 -17.98 -9.31
N ILE A 131 -7.72 -18.33 -8.20
CA ILE A 131 -7.85 -19.62 -7.52
C ILE A 131 -8.44 -19.37 -6.13
N SER A 132 -9.38 -20.21 -5.69
CA SER A 132 -9.96 -20.14 -4.36
C SER A 132 -9.86 -21.49 -3.67
N ALA A 133 -9.49 -21.47 -2.39
CA ALA A 133 -9.39 -22.66 -1.57
C ALA A 133 -10.03 -22.43 -0.20
N VAL A 134 -10.58 -23.50 0.37
CA VAL A 134 -11.04 -23.53 1.76
C VAL A 134 -10.06 -24.41 2.53
N LEU A 135 -9.49 -23.84 3.58
CA LEU A 135 -8.52 -24.51 4.45
C LEU A 135 -9.12 -24.75 5.82
N GLU A 136 -8.52 -25.70 6.53
CA GLU A 136 -8.96 -26.12 7.86
C GLU A 136 -7.81 -25.91 8.86
N PHE A 137 -8.13 -25.26 9.97
CA PHE A 137 -7.22 -25.08 11.09
C PHE A 137 -7.22 -26.37 11.94
N PRO A 138 -6.07 -27.05 12.10
CA PRO A 138 -6.00 -28.42 12.59
C PRO A 138 -6.39 -28.53 14.07
N GLU A 139 -6.98 -29.65 14.47
CA GLU A 139 -7.37 -29.93 15.87
C GLU A 139 -6.22 -29.87 16.88
N SER A 140 -4.99 -30.11 16.42
CA SER A 140 -3.75 -29.95 17.21
C SER A 140 -3.44 -28.49 17.57
N GLY A 141 -4.00 -27.53 16.83
CA GLY A 141 -3.89 -26.11 17.11
C GLY A 141 -4.74 -25.68 18.30
N GLN A 142 -4.11 -24.97 19.24
CA GLN A 142 -4.77 -24.44 20.43
C GLN A 142 -5.62 -23.21 20.10
N VAL A 143 -6.77 -23.08 20.78
CA VAL A 143 -7.62 -21.89 20.75
C VAL A 143 -6.95 -20.78 21.57
N ASN A 144 -7.11 -19.53 21.15
CA ASN A 144 -6.49 -18.33 21.73
C ASN A 144 -4.96 -18.42 21.79
N LYS A 145 -4.37 -19.02 20.75
CA LYS A 145 -2.92 -19.06 20.54
C LYS A 145 -2.64 -18.70 19.08
N GLU A 146 -1.78 -17.71 18.91
CA GLU A 146 -1.27 -17.33 17.60
C GLU A 146 -0.23 -18.33 17.07
N TRP A 147 -0.28 -18.53 15.76
CA TRP A 147 0.65 -19.30 14.95
C TRP A 147 1.02 -18.49 13.71
N VAL A 148 2.06 -18.92 12.99
CA VAL A 148 2.42 -18.36 11.68
C VAL A 148 1.78 -19.23 10.59
N LEU A 149 1.02 -18.59 9.72
CA LEU A 149 0.51 -19.16 8.47
C LEU A 149 1.51 -18.87 7.36
N ILE A 150 1.99 -19.91 6.69
CA ILE A 150 2.85 -19.81 5.52
C ILE A 150 2.13 -20.48 4.35
N ILE A 151 1.81 -19.70 3.33
CA ILE A 151 1.30 -20.23 2.06
C ILE A 151 2.46 -20.17 1.08
N THR A 152 2.80 -21.29 0.45
CA THR A 152 3.87 -21.35 -0.54
C THR A 152 3.28 -21.72 -1.90
N LEU A 153 3.50 -20.87 -2.90
CA LEU A 153 3.12 -21.11 -4.28
C LEU A 153 4.35 -21.53 -5.07
N SER A 154 4.20 -22.56 -5.90
CA SER A 154 5.15 -22.88 -6.97
C SER A 154 4.56 -22.43 -8.30
N THR A 155 5.33 -21.72 -9.12
CA THR A 155 4.92 -21.23 -10.43
C THR A 155 5.80 -21.78 -11.56
N ASP A 156 5.63 -21.29 -12.78
CA ASP A 156 6.57 -21.57 -13.88
C ASP A 156 7.93 -20.90 -13.66
N ASP A 157 7.94 -19.69 -13.10
CA ASP A 157 9.14 -18.86 -12.96
C ASP A 157 9.83 -19.01 -11.58
N TYR A 158 9.06 -19.37 -10.54
CA TYR A 158 9.54 -19.44 -9.16
C TYR A 158 9.17 -20.78 -8.52
N ASN A 159 10.16 -21.47 -7.94
CA ASN A 159 9.90 -22.71 -7.22
C ASN A 159 9.09 -22.49 -5.94
N GLU A 160 9.37 -21.40 -5.23
CA GLU A 160 8.75 -21.08 -3.94
C GLU A 160 8.54 -19.56 -3.81
N VAL A 161 7.28 -19.15 -3.80
CA VAL A 161 6.85 -17.81 -3.42
C VAL A 161 6.04 -17.93 -2.13
N ARG A 162 6.53 -17.31 -1.05
CA ARG A 162 6.00 -17.48 0.30
C ARG A 162 5.18 -16.27 0.74
N TYR A 163 4.01 -16.52 1.30
CA TYR A 163 3.11 -15.51 1.83
C TYR A 163 2.92 -15.78 3.31
N TYR A 164 3.16 -14.76 4.13
CA TYR A 164 3.14 -14.89 5.57
C TYR A 164 1.97 -14.12 6.16
N SER A 165 1.36 -14.69 7.19
CA SER A 165 0.40 -14.02 8.06
C SER A 165 0.42 -14.69 9.43
N ARG A 166 -0.13 -14.04 10.45
CA ARG A 166 -0.45 -14.72 11.70
C ARG A 166 -1.81 -15.39 11.57
N ILE A 167 -2.01 -16.48 12.30
CA ILE A 167 -3.31 -17.16 12.34
C ILE A 167 -3.65 -17.57 13.76
N GLU A 168 -4.90 -17.34 14.15
CA GLU A 168 -5.40 -17.68 15.47
C GLU A 168 -6.81 -18.29 15.35
N CYS A 169 -7.06 -19.32 16.13
CA CYS A 169 -8.41 -19.85 16.32
C CYS A 169 -9.01 -19.23 17.59
N LEU A 170 -10.12 -18.52 17.47
CA LEU A 170 -10.83 -17.91 18.60
C LEU A 170 -12.10 -18.69 18.93
N GLU A 171 -12.55 -18.60 20.19
CA GLU A 171 -13.83 -19.18 20.63
C GLU A 171 -15.01 -18.65 19.81
N LYS A 172 -14.97 -17.36 19.43
CA LYS A 172 -15.92 -16.71 18.53
C LYS A 172 -15.18 -15.65 17.73
N SER A 173 -15.42 -15.60 16.42
CA SER A 173 -14.91 -14.52 15.56
C SER A 173 -15.89 -13.35 15.48
N PHE A 174 -15.37 -12.12 15.57
CA PHE A 174 -16.10 -10.86 15.32
C PHE A 174 -15.60 -10.14 14.06
N VAL A 175 -14.73 -10.78 13.28
CA VAL A 175 -14.05 -10.15 12.14
C VAL A 175 -15.04 -9.65 11.10
N LYS A 176 -16.14 -10.38 10.88
CA LYS A 176 -17.14 -10.03 9.88
C LYS A 176 -17.77 -8.67 10.20
N GLU A 177 -18.37 -8.55 11.38
CA GLU A 177 -19.09 -7.35 11.79
C GLU A 177 -18.16 -6.14 11.90
N GLN A 178 -16.94 -6.35 12.40
CA GLN A 178 -15.94 -5.31 12.55
C GLN A 178 -15.38 -4.83 11.21
N ALA A 179 -15.03 -5.74 10.29
CA ALA A 179 -14.57 -5.39 8.94
C ALA A 179 -15.66 -4.64 8.15
N GLU A 180 -16.93 -5.00 8.32
CA GLU A 180 -18.05 -4.28 7.73
C GLU A 180 -18.22 -2.88 8.31
N PHE A 181 -18.03 -2.72 9.62
CA PHE A 181 -18.10 -1.42 10.29
C PHE A 181 -16.99 -0.48 9.82
N VAL A 182 -15.73 -0.91 9.79
CA VAL A 182 -14.61 -0.02 9.38
C VAL A 182 -14.75 0.41 7.92
N LYS A 183 -15.20 -0.50 7.04
CA LYS A 183 -15.53 -0.15 5.66
C LYS A 183 -16.70 0.83 5.58
N PHE A 184 -17.77 0.58 6.33
CA PHE A 184 -18.91 1.50 6.41
C PHE A 184 -18.48 2.90 6.86
N PHE A 185 -17.63 2.99 7.89
CA PHE A 185 -17.14 4.26 8.39
C PHE A 185 -16.36 5.00 7.31
N SER A 186 -15.35 4.35 6.73
CA SER A 186 -14.51 4.88 5.66
C SER A 186 -15.34 5.37 4.46
N ASP A 187 -16.22 4.52 3.94
CA ASP A 187 -17.10 4.84 2.80
C ASP A 187 -18.01 6.03 3.08
N THR A 188 -18.43 6.21 4.33
CA THR A 188 -19.35 7.26 4.73
C THR A 188 -18.65 8.62 4.83
N THR A 189 -17.32 8.67 5.01
CA THR A 189 -16.59 9.95 5.07
C THR A 189 -16.72 10.79 3.80
N PHE A 190 -16.99 10.16 2.65
CA PHE A 190 -17.13 10.82 1.34
C PHE A 190 -18.52 11.43 1.08
N ASP A 191 -19.49 11.20 1.98
CA ASP A 191 -20.84 11.73 1.87
C ASP A 191 -21.17 12.49 3.16
N TYR A 192 -20.98 13.81 3.14
CA TYR A 192 -21.16 14.65 4.31
C TYR A 192 -22.57 14.55 4.90
N GLU A 193 -23.61 14.53 4.06
CA GLU A 193 -25.00 14.46 4.53
C GLU A 193 -25.29 13.12 5.21
N LYS A 194 -24.84 12.02 4.62
CA LYS A 194 -24.94 10.70 5.22
C LYS A 194 -24.12 10.62 6.51
N ALA A 195 -22.89 11.12 6.51
CA ALA A 195 -22.01 11.13 7.67
C ALA A 195 -22.60 11.89 8.86
N ALA A 196 -23.28 13.01 8.59
CA ALA A 196 -23.92 13.85 9.60
C ALA A 196 -25.22 13.26 10.18
N SER A 197 -25.73 12.14 9.62
CA SER A 197 -26.93 11.49 10.13
C SER A 197 -26.68 10.76 11.44
N TRP A 198 -27.42 11.11 12.51
CA TRP A 198 -27.23 10.49 13.83
C TRP A 198 -27.53 8.98 13.88
N ASN A 199 -28.48 8.51 13.05
CA ASN A 199 -28.94 7.12 13.06
C ASN A 199 -28.34 6.25 11.96
N LYS A 200 -27.65 6.86 10.97
CA LYS A 200 -27.18 6.18 9.75
C LYS A 200 -25.77 6.58 9.33
N GLY A 201 -25.19 7.58 10.00
CA GLY A 201 -23.90 8.17 9.70
C GLY A 201 -22.87 7.84 10.75
N ILE A 202 -21.81 8.67 10.78
CA ILE A 202 -20.64 8.46 11.63
C ILE A 202 -20.46 9.55 12.69
N ILE A 203 -21.27 10.61 12.65
CA ILE A 203 -21.14 11.77 13.55
C ILE A 203 -21.14 11.39 15.04
N GLY A 204 -21.92 10.37 15.44
CA GLY A 204 -22.00 9.92 16.83
C GLY A 204 -20.78 9.14 17.34
N TYR A 205 -19.83 8.81 16.45
CA TYR A 205 -18.59 8.10 16.80
C TYR A 205 -17.37 9.02 16.90
N ILE A 206 -17.48 10.28 16.46
CA ILE A 206 -16.36 11.22 16.49
C ILE A 206 -16.33 11.93 17.85
N GLU A 207 -15.14 12.26 18.35
CA GLU A 207 -14.93 12.89 19.64
C GLU A 207 -14.12 14.19 19.50
N PRO A 208 -14.62 15.22 18.79
CA PRO A 208 -13.82 16.41 18.48
C PRO A 208 -13.29 17.11 19.74
N ASP A 209 -12.01 17.45 19.74
CA ASP A 209 -11.34 18.21 20.80
C ASP A 209 -10.98 19.61 20.30
N SER A 210 -11.29 20.64 21.09
CA SER A 210 -11.02 22.05 20.76
C SER A 210 -9.53 22.38 20.65
N ASN A 211 -8.64 21.54 21.18
CA ASN A 211 -7.19 21.74 21.13
C ASN A 211 -6.53 21.05 19.93
N THR A 212 -7.27 20.25 19.15
CA THR A 212 -6.74 19.58 17.96
C THR A 212 -6.50 20.60 16.84
N ASP A 213 -5.33 20.56 16.22
CA ASP A 213 -5.08 21.30 15.00
C ASP A 213 -5.94 20.72 13.86
N ASN A 214 -6.73 21.59 13.24
CA ASN A 214 -7.67 21.24 12.17
C ASN A 214 -7.36 22.02 10.89
N SER A 215 -6.09 22.39 10.68
CA SER A 215 -5.64 23.16 9.52
C SER A 215 -5.12 22.31 8.35
N ASN A 216 -4.80 21.03 8.58
CA ASN A 216 -4.26 20.10 7.58
C ASN A 216 -5.07 18.80 7.52
N LEU A 217 -5.25 18.26 6.32
CA LEU A 217 -5.90 16.96 6.07
C LEU A 217 -4.92 15.78 6.10
N GLY A 218 -3.61 16.04 6.18
CA GLY A 218 -2.57 15.02 6.15
C GLY A 218 -2.56 14.08 7.36
N HIS A 219 -3.14 14.51 8.50
CA HIS A 219 -3.36 13.67 9.67
C HIS A 219 -4.70 14.02 10.34
N VAL A 220 -5.62 13.06 10.39
CA VAL A 220 -6.97 13.25 10.92
C VAL A 220 -7.28 12.12 11.88
N THR A 221 -7.73 12.43 13.09
CA THR A 221 -8.03 11.41 14.12
C THR A 221 -9.49 11.49 14.54
N ILE A 222 -9.90 10.57 15.42
CA ILE A 222 -11.21 10.64 16.11
C ILE A 222 -11.45 11.97 16.83
N LYS A 223 -10.37 12.70 17.19
CA LYS A 223 -10.43 14.00 17.86
C LYS A 223 -10.44 15.21 16.92
N SER A 224 -10.27 14.98 15.63
CA SER A 224 -10.39 16.04 14.63
C SER A 224 -11.85 16.49 14.52
N SER A 225 -12.04 17.69 13.99
CA SER A 225 -13.36 18.22 13.68
C SER A 225 -14.07 17.32 12.68
N PHE A 226 -15.41 17.30 12.75
CA PHE A 226 -16.21 16.52 11.82
C PHE A 226 -15.95 16.88 10.35
N ALA A 227 -15.69 18.16 10.06
CA ALA A 227 -15.29 18.60 8.74
C ALA A 227 -14.00 17.92 8.28
N GLN A 228 -12.95 17.87 9.11
CA GLN A 228 -11.69 17.19 8.76
C GLN A 228 -11.89 15.69 8.52
N VAL A 229 -12.69 15.00 9.34
CA VAL A 229 -13.06 13.59 9.12
C VAL A 229 -13.74 13.39 7.76
N THR A 230 -14.55 14.36 7.34
CA THR A 230 -15.30 14.37 6.08
C THR A 230 -14.62 15.19 4.96
N TRP A 231 -13.28 15.24 4.95
CA TRP A 231 -12.45 15.84 3.90
C TRP A 231 -12.52 17.36 3.75
N GLY A 232 -13.14 18.06 4.70
CA GLY A 232 -13.24 19.51 4.73
C GLY A 232 -14.02 20.04 3.53
N ASN A 233 -13.38 20.91 2.75
CA ASN A 233 -13.94 21.46 1.51
C ASN A 233 -13.42 20.75 0.26
N MET A 234 -12.61 19.71 0.41
CA MET A 234 -11.97 19.02 -0.69
C MET A 234 -12.97 18.06 -1.35
N GLU A 235 -13.14 18.16 -2.68
CA GLU A 235 -14.03 17.29 -3.45
C GLU A 235 -13.36 15.94 -3.73
N VAL A 236 -13.28 15.10 -2.69
CA VAL A 236 -12.55 13.83 -2.72
C VAL A 236 -13.41 12.70 -3.29
N SER A 237 -12.81 11.87 -4.15
CA SER A 237 -13.40 10.61 -4.61
C SER A 237 -12.40 9.46 -4.51
N ARG A 238 -12.87 8.27 -4.10
CA ARG A 238 -12.00 7.09 -3.99
C ARG A 238 -11.68 6.48 -5.36
N VAL A 239 -10.43 6.06 -5.55
CA VAL A 239 -9.95 5.31 -6.70
C VAL A 239 -9.84 3.84 -6.31
N GLY A 240 -10.77 3.01 -6.77
CA GLY A 240 -10.82 1.58 -6.46
C GLY A 240 -11.43 1.25 -5.09
N GLU A 241 -11.37 -0.03 -4.72
CA GLU A 241 -11.81 -0.52 -3.42
C GLU A 241 -10.64 -0.50 -2.43
N PRO A 242 -10.88 -0.21 -1.14
CA PRO A 242 -9.82 -0.24 -0.14
C PRO A 242 -9.39 -1.66 0.17
N THR A 243 -8.10 -1.83 0.43
CA THR A 243 -7.56 -3.06 1.00
C THR A 243 -7.79 -3.01 2.50
N VAL A 244 -8.53 -3.97 3.04
CA VAL A 244 -8.78 -4.09 4.49
C VAL A 244 -7.84 -5.14 5.06
N THR A 245 -7.03 -4.76 6.04
CA THR A 245 -6.12 -5.66 6.76
C THR A 245 -6.50 -5.69 8.23
N LEU A 246 -6.73 -6.88 8.78
CA LEU A 246 -6.83 -7.12 10.21
C LEU A 246 -5.41 -7.24 10.77
N LEU A 247 -5.04 -6.28 11.62
CA LEU A 247 -3.71 -6.23 12.23
C LEU A 247 -3.67 -7.08 13.50
N GLU A 248 -4.64 -6.89 14.40
CA GLU A 248 -4.71 -7.58 15.69
C GLU A 248 -6.15 -7.91 16.07
N MET A 249 -6.34 -8.96 16.87
CA MET A 249 -7.60 -9.30 17.52
C MET A 249 -7.31 -9.78 18.94
N ASP A 250 -7.93 -9.15 19.93
CA ASP A 250 -7.93 -9.60 21.32
C ASP A 250 -9.38 -9.82 21.73
N GLY A 251 -9.84 -11.07 21.58
CA GLY A 251 -11.22 -11.47 21.84
C GLY A 251 -12.23 -10.73 20.97
N ASP A 252 -12.83 -9.67 21.52
CA ASP A 252 -13.85 -8.83 20.88
C ASP A 252 -13.33 -7.44 20.46
N VAL A 253 -12.03 -7.17 20.61
CA VAL A 253 -11.37 -5.92 20.19
C VAL A 253 -10.48 -6.19 18.98
N GLY A 254 -10.77 -5.54 17.86
CA GLY A 254 -9.98 -5.65 16.63
C GLY A 254 -9.26 -4.35 16.25
N ALA A 255 -8.09 -4.47 15.64
CA ALA A 255 -7.36 -3.38 15.01
C ALA A 255 -7.27 -3.61 13.49
N TYR A 256 -7.64 -2.61 12.70
CA TYR A 256 -7.72 -2.70 11.24
C TYR A 256 -6.97 -1.56 10.58
N GLU A 257 -6.38 -1.84 9.42
CA GLU A 257 -5.87 -0.82 8.49
C GLU A 257 -6.62 -0.90 7.15
N LEU A 258 -6.96 0.25 6.60
CA LEU A 258 -7.43 0.41 5.23
C LEU A 258 -6.39 1.21 4.44
N ASP A 259 -5.94 0.67 3.31
CA ASP A 259 -5.07 1.39 2.35
C ASP A 259 -5.81 1.57 1.03
N TYR A 260 -5.84 2.81 0.52
CA TYR A 260 -6.44 3.15 -0.76
C TYR A 260 -5.91 4.47 -1.33
N LEU A 261 -6.26 4.72 -2.60
CA LEU A 261 -5.98 5.96 -3.29
C LEU A 261 -7.25 6.80 -3.38
N VAL A 262 -7.12 8.11 -3.21
CA VAL A 262 -8.17 9.08 -3.54
C VAL A 262 -7.67 10.08 -4.56
N LYS A 263 -8.62 10.77 -5.19
CA LYS A 263 -8.33 11.90 -6.07
C LYS A 263 -9.23 13.09 -5.77
N ALA A 264 -8.72 14.28 -6.02
CA ALA A 264 -9.47 15.53 -5.96
C ALA A 264 -8.98 16.52 -7.02
N PRO A 265 -9.86 17.36 -7.58
CA PRO A 265 -9.45 18.37 -8.55
C PRO A 265 -8.70 19.52 -7.86
N ASN A 266 -7.60 19.95 -8.46
CA ASN A 266 -6.93 21.19 -8.08
C ASN A 266 -7.62 22.43 -8.66
N ASP A 267 -7.08 23.62 -8.39
CA ASP A 267 -7.59 24.90 -8.89
C ASP A 267 -7.69 24.98 -10.42
N PHE A 268 -6.91 24.17 -11.13
CA PHE A 268 -6.91 24.06 -12.59
C PHE A 268 -7.82 22.94 -13.12
N LYS A 269 -8.60 22.29 -12.25
CA LYS A 269 -9.49 21.15 -12.56
C LYS A 269 -8.76 19.92 -13.07
N GLN A 270 -7.52 19.75 -12.65
CA GLN A 270 -6.74 18.53 -12.88
C GLN A 270 -6.83 17.65 -11.64
N ASP A 271 -7.00 16.35 -11.84
CA ASP A 271 -7.04 15.39 -10.73
C ASP A 271 -5.65 15.30 -10.10
N GLU A 272 -5.54 15.60 -8.82
CA GLU A 272 -4.42 15.24 -7.97
C GLU A 272 -4.74 13.95 -7.22
N PHE A 273 -3.72 13.14 -6.95
CA PHE A 273 -3.86 11.84 -6.30
C PHE A 273 -3.24 11.86 -4.91
N TYR A 274 -3.84 11.12 -3.99
CA TYR A 274 -3.42 11.08 -2.59
C TYR A 274 -3.47 9.65 -2.07
N ASN A 275 -2.37 9.20 -1.49
CA ASN A 275 -2.30 7.95 -0.75
C ASN A 275 -2.98 8.13 0.60
N VAL A 276 -3.88 7.22 0.96
CA VAL A 276 -4.61 7.27 2.23
C VAL A 276 -4.42 5.95 2.97
N LYS A 277 -4.05 6.05 4.24
CA LYS A 277 -4.17 4.96 5.21
C LYS A 277 -5.12 5.37 6.32
N GLU A 278 -6.02 4.48 6.69
CA GLU A 278 -6.91 4.64 7.86
C GLU A 278 -6.69 3.48 8.83
N TYR A 279 -6.37 3.80 10.07
CA TYR A 279 -6.29 2.87 11.18
C TYR A 279 -7.55 2.97 12.03
N PHE A 280 -8.07 1.81 12.42
CA PHE A 280 -9.24 1.66 13.28
C PHE A 280 -8.93 0.74 14.44
N ARG A 281 -9.35 1.13 15.65
CA ARG A 281 -9.56 0.18 16.74
C ARG A 281 -11.04 0.11 17.04
N VAL A 282 -11.60 -1.09 17.03
CA VAL A 282 -13.03 -1.33 17.22
C VAL A 282 -13.27 -2.40 18.25
N TRP A 283 -14.44 -2.36 18.89
CA TRP A 283 -14.86 -3.30 19.91
C TRP A 283 -16.27 -3.79 19.63
N SER A 284 -16.51 -5.09 19.71
CA SER A 284 -17.83 -5.70 19.50
C SER A 284 -18.48 -6.08 20.83
N ALA A 285 -19.65 -5.53 21.12
CA ALA A 285 -20.46 -5.96 22.26
C ALA A 285 -21.95 -5.82 21.99
N LEU A 286 -22.75 -6.76 22.49
CA LEU A 286 -24.22 -6.76 22.37
C LEU A 286 -24.68 -6.54 20.91
N ASP A 287 -24.08 -7.26 19.97
CA ASP A 287 -24.33 -7.17 18.52
C ASP A 287 -24.11 -5.77 17.91
N THR A 288 -23.31 -4.93 18.58
CA THR A 288 -22.93 -3.58 18.15
C THR A 288 -21.41 -3.46 18.06
N VAL A 289 -20.91 -2.80 17.01
CA VAL A 289 -19.49 -2.43 16.88
C VAL A 289 -19.32 -0.99 17.31
N TYR A 290 -18.36 -0.74 18.20
CA TYR A 290 -18.01 0.57 18.72
C TYR A 290 -16.65 0.99 18.19
N LEU A 291 -16.53 2.25 17.75
CA LEU A 291 -15.25 2.86 17.43
C LEU A 291 -14.51 3.24 18.72
N ARG A 292 -13.25 2.84 18.85
CA ARG A 292 -12.36 3.19 19.97
C ARG A 292 -11.23 4.12 19.55
N SER A 293 -10.76 3.98 18.33
CA SER A 293 -9.72 4.83 17.75
C SER A 293 -9.92 4.90 16.24
N TYR A 294 -9.65 6.08 15.69
CA TYR A 294 -9.57 6.34 14.27
C TYR A 294 -8.40 7.28 14.03
N ASP A 295 -7.57 6.95 13.06
CA ASP A 295 -6.42 7.74 12.61
C ASP A 295 -6.31 7.59 11.08
N ARG A 296 -6.24 8.70 10.36
CA ARG A 296 -6.09 8.73 8.90
C ARG A 296 -4.90 9.58 8.54
N THR A 297 -4.01 9.05 7.71
CA THR A 297 -2.95 9.80 7.06
C THR A 297 -3.27 9.98 5.59
N MET A 298 -2.95 11.16 5.04
CA MET A 298 -3.12 11.47 3.62
C MET A 298 -1.87 12.17 3.09
N GLU A 299 -1.31 11.65 2.00
CA GLU A 299 -0.11 12.19 1.38
C GLU A 299 -0.32 12.35 -0.13
N GLN A 300 -0.08 13.55 -0.63
CA GLN A 300 -0.21 13.88 -2.04
C GLN A 300 0.91 13.20 -2.83
N VAL A 301 0.53 12.54 -3.93
CA VAL A 301 1.47 12.05 -4.93
C VAL A 301 2.04 13.27 -5.65
N PHE A 302 3.34 13.51 -5.46
CA PHE A 302 3.99 14.70 -5.97
C PHE A 302 4.26 14.62 -7.46
N GLU A 303 3.92 15.69 -8.18
CA GLU A 303 4.29 15.90 -9.58
C GLU A 303 5.05 17.23 -9.71
N ALA A 304 6.27 17.16 -10.23
CA ALA A 304 7.06 18.36 -10.56
C ALA A 304 6.46 19.04 -11.80
N SER A 305 5.56 20.00 -11.57
CA SER A 305 4.96 20.82 -12.62
C SER A 305 5.33 22.30 -12.44
N GLY A 306 5.11 23.10 -13.48
CA GLY A 306 5.45 24.54 -13.51
C GLY A 306 4.59 25.36 -12.55
N GLY A 307 4.89 25.28 -11.26
CA GLY A 307 4.16 25.92 -10.15
C GLY A 307 4.47 25.27 -8.81
N THR A 308 4.95 24.02 -8.82
CA THR A 308 5.33 23.25 -7.64
C THR A 308 6.69 23.70 -7.07
N ILE A 309 7.61 24.15 -7.92
CA ILE A 309 8.97 24.57 -7.54
C ILE A 309 9.21 25.98 -8.06
N THR A 310 9.69 26.86 -7.18
CA THR A 310 10.12 28.22 -7.52
C THR A 310 11.46 28.53 -6.85
N SER A 311 12.03 29.70 -7.16
CA SER A 311 13.23 30.19 -6.50
C SER A 311 13.11 30.43 -4.99
N GLU A 312 11.88 30.44 -4.46
CA GLU A 312 11.61 30.78 -3.06
C GLU A 312 11.02 29.61 -2.26
N ARG A 313 10.35 28.65 -2.93
CA ARG A 313 9.63 27.58 -2.24
C ARG A 313 9.45 26.34 -3.11
N ILE A 314 9.29 25.21 -2.43
CA ILE A 314 8.78 23.96 -2.98
C ILE A 314 7.43 23.71 -2.33
N ASN A 315 6.38 23.57 -3.14
CA ASN A 315 5.04 23.21 -2.68
C ASN A 315 4.89 21.68 -2.72
N LEU A 316 5.01 21.04 -1.56
CA LEU A 316 4.89 19.58 -1.44
C LEU A 316 3.43 19.10 -1.39
N GLY A 317 2.48 20.02 -1.39
CA GLY A 317 1.07 19.67 -1.26
C GLY A 317 0.70 19.20 0.15
N ILE A 318 -0.33 18.36 0.24
CA ILE A 318 -0.78 17.81 1.52
C ILE A 318 0.13 16.64 1.92
N GLN A 319 0.78 16.77 3.07
CA GLN A 319 1.66 15.74 3.63
C GLN A 319 1.27 15.46 5.08
N LYS A 320 1.55 14.24 5.55
CA LYS A 320 1.34 13.85 6.96
C LYS A 320 2.20 14.70 7.89
N THR A 321 3.44 14.98 7.49
CA THR A 321 4.37 15.84 8.21
C THR A 321 4.92 16.94 7.30
N LEU A 322 5.26 18.09 7.88
CA LEU A 322 5.72 19.27 7.13
C LEU A 322 7.26 19.34 6.98
N GLY A 323 7.99 18.36 7.51
CA GLY A 323 9.45 18.26 7.39
C GLY A 323 9.84 17.11 6.46
N PHE A 324 10.95 17.26 5.74
CA PHE A 324 11.53 16.22 4.90
C PHE A 324 13.05 16.31 4.97
N ASP A 325 13.71 15.16 4.87
CA ASP A 325 15.16 15.08 4.80
C ASP A 325 15.65 15.37 3.40
N TYR A 326 16.78 16.08 3.31
CA TYR A 326 17.44 16.39 2.06
C TYR A 326 18.96 16.37 2.21
N LYS A 327 19.65 16.19 1.09
CA LYS A 327 21.10 16.35 0.96
C LYS A 327 21.38 17.52 0.04
N GLN A 328 22.48 18.22 0.30
CA GLN A 328 22.89 19.37 -0.48
C GLN A 328 24.38 19.24 -0.83
N SER A 329 24.73 19.62 -2.06
CA SER A 329 26.12 19.64 -2.52
C SER A 329 26.93 20.71 -1.78
N GLU A 330 28.25 20.56 -1.71
CA GLU A 330 29.11 21.51 -0.97
C GLU A 330 29.03 22.93 -1.54
N ASN A 331 28.88 23.03 -2.86
CA ASN A 331 28.70 24.30 -3.57
C ASN A 331 27.25 24.86 -3.51
N ASN A 332 26.32 24.16 -2.84
CA ASN A 332 24.89 24.49 -2.73
C ASN A 332 24.09 24.47 -4.04
N LYS A 333 24.66 23.98 -5.14
CA LYS A 333 24.03 23.94 -6.46
C LYS A 333 22.96 22.86 -6.58
N TYR A 334 23.14 21.73 -5.91
CA TYR A 334 22.23 20.59 -6.01
C TYR A 334 21.59 20.27 -4.67
N ILE A 335 20.29 20.01 -4.68
CA ILE A 335 19.52 19.59 -3.52
C ILE A 335 18.76 18.31 -3.90
N ALA A 336 19.06 17.22 -3.21
CA ALA A 336 18.40 15.93 -3.39
C ALA A 336 17.48 15.63 -2.21
N TYR A 337 16.24 15.20 -2.46
CA TYR A 337 15.26 14.89 -1.41
C TYR A 337 14.30 13.78 -1.83
N VAL A 338 13.83 13.05 -0.83
CA VAL A 338 12.82 12.01 -1.00
C VAL A 338 11.45 12.59 -0.77
N LEU A 339 10.50 12.24 -1.63
CA LEU A 339 9.11 12.60 -1.46
C LEU A 339 8.20 11.47 -1.96
N GLY A 340 7.48 10.86 -1.03
CA GLY A 340 6.75 9.62 -1.28
C GLY A 340 7.70 8.55 -1.79
N ASP A 341 7.34 7.93 -2.91
CA ASP A 341 8.11 6.84 -3.53
C ASP A 341 9.22 7.34 -4.48
N SER A 342 9.53 8.65 -4.52
CA SER A 342 10.46 9.21 -5.51
C SER A 342 11.60 10.04 -4.92
N LEU A 343 12.78 9.90 -5.51
CA LEU A 343 13.96 10.72 -5.26
C LEU A 343 14.06 11.82 -6.32
N TRP A 344 14.07 13.05 -5.86
CA TRP A 344 14.18 14.24 -6.69
C TRP A 344 15.53 14.93 -6.46
N CYS A 345 16.12 15.47 -7.52
CA CYS A 345 17.26 16.38 -7.44
C CYS A 345 16.94 17.68 -8.16
N ILE A 346 17.11 18.80 -7.45
CA ILE A 346 16.94 20.15 -7.96
C ILE A 346 18.30 20.73 -8.28
N ASN A 347 18.43 21.33 -9.46
CA ASN A 347 19.48 22.27 -9.79
C ASN A 347 19.01 23.68 -9.41
N THR A 348 19.72 24.36 -8.51
CA THR A 348 19.31 25.68 -8.01
C THR A 348 19.59 26.82 -8.98
N ASP A 349 20.36 26.60 -10.05
CA ASP A 349 20.65 27.63 -11.05
C ASP A 349 19.43 27.92 -11.95
N ASP A 350 18.67 26.89 -12.30
CA ASP A 350 17.48 26.95 -13.18
C ASP A 350 16.18 26.56 -12.46
N TYR A 351 16.26 26.03 -11.25
CA TYR A 351 15.15 25.49 -10.47
C TYR A 351 14.41 24.35 -11.18
N GLU A 352 15.10 23.62 -12.05
CA GLU A 352 14.60 22.39 -12.63
C GLU A 352 14.81 21.22 -11.66
N ALA A 353 13.78 20.39 -11.52
CA ALA A 353 13.81 19.17 -10.72
C ALA A 353 13.78 17.94 -11.62
N THR A 354 14.74 17.05 -11.41
CA THR A 354 14.83 15.76 -12.07
C THR A 354 14.39 14.67 -11.10
N CYS A 355 13.44 13.83 -11.51
CA CYS A 355 13.15 12.59 -10.80
C CYS A 355 14.24 11.56 -11.14
N ILE A 356 15.09 11.24 -10.18
CA ILE A 356 16.24 10.34 -10.35
C ILE A 356 15.81 8.87 -10.26
N TYR A 357 14.86 8.58 -9.38
CA TYR A 357 14.37 7.23 -9.13
C TYR A 357 12.98 7.28 -8.53
N THR A 358 12.13 6.33 -8.92
CA THR A 358 10.84 6.08 -8.27
C THR A 358 10.75 4.59 -7.94
N ILE A 359 10.40 4.26 -6.70
CA ILE A 359 9.98 2.92 -6.32
C ILE A 359 8.72 2.61 -7.11
N GLY A 360 8.86 1.81 -8.16
CA GLY A 360 7.71 1.50 -9.01
C GLY A 360 6.68 0.66 -8.25
N ARG A 361 5.45 1.15 -8.22
CA ARG A 361 4.29 0.43 -7.68
C ARG A 361 3.42 -0.07 -8.82
N ASN A 362 2.96 -1.31 -8.76
CA ASN A 362 2.02 -1.87 -9.74
C ASN A 362 0.61 -1.89 -9.15
N ALA A 363 -0.42 -1.56 -9.94
CA ALA A 363 -1.81 -1.70 -9.49
C ALA A 363 -2.20 -3.13 -9.05
N LYS A 364 -1.45 -4.15 -9.49
CA LYS A 364 -1.63 -5.56 -9.11
C LYS A 364 -0.79 -6.00 -7.90
N ASP A 365 0.26 -5.26 -7.59
CA ASP A 365 1.19 -5.47 -6.48
C ASP A 365 1.64 -4.09 -5.98
N ASN A 366 0.79 -3.48 -5.15
CA ASN A 366 1.00 -2.15 -4.57
C ASN A 366 1.47 -2.26 -3.11
N ARG A 367 2.29 -3.26 -2.80
CA ARG A 367 2.90 -3.35 -1.47
C ARG A 367 3.66 -2.06 -1.19
N LYS A 368 3.50 -1.47 -0.01
CA LYS A 368 4.13 -0.20 0.40
C LYS A 368 5.30 -0.35 1.39
N ASP A 369 5.78 -1.57 1.56
CA ASP A 369 6.79 -1.92 2.57
C ASP A 369 8.21 -1.74 2.02
N SER A 370 8.45 -0.58 1.43
CA SER A 370 9.75 -0.15 0.95
C SER A 370 9.84 1.36 0.90
N GLU A 371 11.02 1.86 1.21
CA GLU A 371 11.36 3.27 1.27
C GLU A 371 12.70 3.51 0.58
N LEU A 372 13.01 4.78 0.35
CA LEU A 372 14.25 5.23 -0.22
C LEU A 372 14.91 6.27 0.69
N GLU A 373 16.24 6.28 0.71
CA GLU A 373 17.01 7.28 1.44
C GLU A 373 18.10 7.84 0.53
N CYS A 374 18.18 9.17 0.45
CA CYS A 374 19.29 9.86 -0.20
C CYS A 374 20.49 9.90 0.73
N MET A 375 21.63 9.34 0.31
CA MET A 375 22.85 9.30 1.12
C MET A 375 23.67 10.57 0.92
N SER A 376 23.86 10.98 -0.34
CA SER A 376 24.66 12.17 -0.70
C SER A 376 24.34 12.67 -2.10
N VAL A 377 24.59 13.96 -2.32
CA VAL A 377 24.68 14.59 -3.65
C VAL A 377 25.99 15.37 -3.74
N ASP A 378 26.74 15.22 -4.84
CA ASP A 378 28.00 15.92 -5.06
C ASP A 378 27.85 17.21 -5.89
N ASP A 379 28.95 17.94 -6.04
CA ASP A 379 29.00 19.23 -6.75
C ASP A 379 28.75 19.11 -8.27
N ASP A 380 28.79 17.89 -8.82
CA ASP A 380 28.51 17.57 -10.22
C ASP A 380 27.08 17.03 -10.40
N GLY A 381 26.28 16.93 -9.32
CA GLY A 381 24.90 16.44 -9.33
C GLY A 381 24.77 14.92 -9.27
N ASN A 382 25.87 14.17 -9.07
CA ASN A 382 25.77 12.73 -8.87
C ASN A 382 25.16 12.44 -7.50
N VAL A 383 24.29 11.43 -7.43
CA VAL A 383 23.56 11.08 -6.20
C VAL A 383 23.80 9.62 -5.86
N GLU A 384 24.18 9.36 -4.60
CA GLU A 384 24.21 8.01 -4.04
C GLU A 384 23.00 7.87 -3.11
N PHE A 385 22.26 6.77 -3.26
CA PHE A 385 21.02 6.53 -2.52
C PHE A 385 20.80 5.03 -2.31
N ILE A 386 19.93 4.70 -1.35
CA ILE A 386 19.51 3.33 -1.10
C ILE A 386 17.99 3.19 -1.27
N VAL A 387 17.57 2.00 -1.67
CA VAL A 387 16.19 1.54 -1.59
C VAL A 387 16.18 0.35 -0.65
N TYR A 388 15.33 0.35 0.36
CA TYR A 388 15.28 -0.73 1.35
C TYR A 388 13.85 -1.21 1.61
N GLY A 389 13.73 -2.47 2.00
CA GLY A 389 12.46 -3.17 2.20
C GLY A 389 12.17 -4.17 1.10
N TYR A 390 10.89 -4.36 0.80
CA TYR A 390 10.38 -5.27 -0.22
C TYR A 390 10.54 -4.69 -1.63
N LEU A 391 11.15 -5.48 -2.52
CA LEU A 391 11.53 -5.06 -3.85
C LEU A 391 10.61 -5.64 -4.93
N ASN A 392 10.21 -4.77 -5.86
CA ASN A 392 9.33 -5.07 -6.99
C ASN A 392 10.03 -5.01 -8.35
N SER A 393 11.32 -4.64 -8.35
CA SER A 393 12.12 -4.65 -9.57
C SER A 393 12.21 -6.06 -10.12
N LYS A 394 12.23 -6.22 -11.43
CA LYS A 394 12.29 -7.54 -12.08
C LYS A 394 13.50 -8.36 -11.65
N GLU A 395 14.61 -7.70 -11.31
CA GLU A 395 15.85 -8.35 -10.85
C GLU A 395 15.74 -8.85 -9.41
N HIS A 396 14.99 -8.15 -8.54
CA HIS A 396 14.88 -8.45 -7.11
C HIS A 396 13.45 -8.77 -6.63
N ILE A 397 12.58 -9.16 -7.54
CA ILE A 397 11.16 -9.33 -7.27
C ILE A 397 10.90 -10.28 -6.08
N GLY A 398 10.14 -9.78 -5.10
CA GLY A 398 9.78 -10.51 -3.89
C GLY A 398 10.95 -10.72 -2.92
N GLN A 399 12.11 -10.13 -3.17
CA GLN A 399 13.20 -10.09 -2.21
C GLN A 399 13.01 -8.92 -1.25
N ASN A 400 13.60 -9.05 -0.07
CA ASN A 400 13.62 -8.02 0.95
C ASN A 400 15.08 -7.72 1.30
N GLY A 401 15.45 -6.45 1.42
CA GLY A 401 16.84 -6.08 1.63
C GLY A 401 17.13 -4.62 1.36
N ILE A 402 18.40 -4.31 1.14
CA ILE A 402 18.89 -2.97 0.81
C ILE A 402 19.58 -3.04 -0.55
N VAL A 403 19.20 -2.17 -1.47
CA VAL A 403 19.86 -1.96 -2.76
C VAL A 403 20.50 -0.58 -2.73
N ALA A 404 21.80 -0.49 -2.98
CA ALA A 404 22.50 0.77 -3.14
C ALA A 404 22.65 1.13 -4.62
N TYR A 405 22.37 2.39 -4.94
CA TYR A 405 22.38 2.93 -6.30
C TYR A 405 23.29 4.15 -6.39
N SER A 406 23.88 4.32 -7.58
CA SER A 406 24.56 5.55 -7.98
C SER A 406 23.85 6.15 -9.20
N TYR A 407 23.45 7.41 -9.10
CA TYR A 407 22.98 8.23 -10.21
C TYR A 407 24.10 9.14 -10.73
N ASN A 408 24.24 9.21 -12.05
CA ASN A 408 25.17 10.10 -12.72
C ASN A 408 24.40 11.15 -13.54
N GLU A 409 24.53 12.42 -13.16
CA GLU A 409 23.83 13.56 -13.77
C GLU A 409 24.22 13.74 -15.26
N GLU A 410 25.52 13.70 -15.57
CA GLU A 410 26.03 13.90 -16.94
C GLU A 410 25.42 12.90 -17.94
N LYS A 411 25.24 11.65 -17.52
CA LYS A 411 24.67 10.58 -18.35
C LYS A 411 23.17 10.40 -18.16
N ASN A 412 22.58 11.10 -17.21
CA ASN A 412 21.23 10.89 -16.70
C ASN A 412 20.92 9.39 -16.50
N GLN A 413 21.76 8.71 -15.72
CA GLN A 413 21.69 7.25 -15.56
C GLN A 413 21.85 6.82 -14.11
N THR A 414 20.87 6.04 -13.64
CA THR A 414 20.92 5.29 -12.38
C THR A 414 21.50 3.90 -12.61
N ARG A 415 22.35 3.42 -11.69
CA ARG A 415 22.93 2.08 -11.71
C ARG A 415 22.92 1.48 -10.32
N GLU A 416 22.46 0.24 -10.21
CA GLU A 416 22.67 -0.57 -9.02
C GLU A 416 24.17 -0.80 -8.78
N ARG A 417 24.57 -0.76 -7.52
CA ARG A 417 25.93 -0.99 -7.05
C ARG A 417 26.04 -2.31 -6.30
N ILE A 418 25.13 -2.55 -5.39
CA ILE A 418 25.10 -3.74 -4.54
C ILE A 418 23.69 -3.97 -4.00
N PHE A 419 23.30 -5.24 -3.91
CA PHE A 419 22.14 -5.70 -3.17
C PHE A 419 22.59 -6.53 -1.96
N VAL A 420 21.98 -6.26 -0.80
CA VAL A 420 22.14 -7.02 0.44
C VAL A 420 20.78 -7.54 0.87
N GLU A 421 20.62 -8.85 0.79
CA GLU A 421 19.40 -9.54 1.23
C GLU A 421 19.22 -9.46 2.75
N TYR A 422 17.97 -9.33 3.19
CA TYR A 422 17.59 -9.20 4.59
C TYR A 422 16.31 -10.02 4.87
N ASP A 423 16.34 -10.83 5.92
CA ASP A 423 15.31 -11.83 6.19
C ASP A 423 14.24 -11.38 7.20
N LYS A 424 14.35 -10.18 7.78
CA LYS A 424 13.29 -9.65 8.66
C LYS A 424 12.39 -8.64 7.93
N PRO A 425 11.13 -8.44 8.37
CA PRO A 425 10.21 -7.51 7.74
C PRO A 425 10.73 -6.08 7.65
N TYR A 426 10.13 -5.35 6.71
CA TYR A 426 10.45 -3.96 6.40
C TYR A 426 10.46 -3.06 7.64
N GLU A 427 9.49 -3.21 8.54
CA GLU A 427 9.35 -2.38 9.73
C GLU A 427 10.57 -2.48 10.66
N ILE A 428 11.25 -3.64 10.68
CA ILE A 428 12.48 -3.81 11.44
C ILE A 428 13.65 -3.21 10.68
N LEU A 429 13.74 -3.47 9.38
CA LEU A 429 14.79 -2.93 8.53
C LEU A 429 14.80 -1.39 8.57
N ALA A 430 13.64 -0.75 8.48
CA ALA A 430 13.48 0.71 8.54
C ALA A 430 13.92 1.33 9.88
N ASN A 431 14.07 0.52 10.95
CA ASN A 431 14.61 0.98 12.23
C ASN A 431 16.12 0.67 12.40
N GLU A 432 16.70 -0.13 11.50
CA GLU A 432 18.12 -0.52 11.52
C GLU A 432 18.97 0.24 10.48
N VAL A 433 18.33 0.78 9.44
CA VAL A 433 18.89 1.79 8.52
C VAL A 433 18.90 3.15 9.23
#